data_AF-A0A9X1IFA5-F1
#
_entry.id   AF-A0A9X1IFA5-F1
#
_cell.length_a   1.000
_cell.length_b   1.000
_cell.length_c   1.000
_cell.angle_alpha   90.00
_cell.angle_beta   90.00
_cell.angle_gamma   90.00
#
_symmetry.space_group_name_H-M   'P 1'
#
loop_
_entity.id
_entity.type
_entity.pdbx_description
1 polymer ?
#
loop_
_entity_poly.entity_id
_entity_poly.type
_entity_poly.pdbx_seq_one_letter_code
_entity_poly.pdbx_strand_id
1 'polypeptide(L)'
;MSEECRAGRCWDAADLIGGEDHDFVVDLYLAVLRRWPDPAGYRRYLEQVAGRPERRLEALREVAGSEEAARAGTRVAFGAAPLLPPGPTRALAISLAIRTEWLREEQERHRQALGELGAALLTPELIEARDAALHFEINALRREVTDRLDGLLGPATSDAGAAREAAIQAVSRLVAEHVADRVAAQQAQIEHRFRALEARLLALEARRGA
;
A
#
# COMPACT_ATOMS: atom_id res chain seq x y z
N MET A 1 -30.32 2.78 0.89
CA MET A 1 -29.29 3.56 1.61
C MET A 1 -30.00 4.52 2.54
N SER A 2 -30.16 4.11 3.81
CA SER A 2 -30.89 4.87 4.83
C SER A 2 -30.13 6.15 5.22
N GLU A 3 -30.85 7.19 5.65
CA GLU A 3 -30.35 8.52 6.01
C GLU A 3 -29.27 8.56 7.12
N GLU A 4 -29.00 7.42 7.78
CA GLU A 4 -28.05 7.28 8.89
C GLU A 4 -26.56 7.30 8.48
N CYS A 5 -26.24 7.34 7.18
CA CYS A 5 -24.85 7.34 6.65
C CYS A 5 -24.20 8.73 6.52
N ARG A 6 -24.82 9.82 6.98
CA ARG A 6 -24.43 11.18 6.55
C ARG A 6 -23.11 11.76 7.07
N ALA A 7 -22.36 11.08 7.95
CA ALA A 7 -21.17 11.67 8.60
C ALA A 7 -19.92 10.77 8.70
N GLY A 8 -19.93 9.52 8.22
CA GLY A 8 -18.78 8.60 8.32
C GLY A 8 -18.83 7.47 7.29
N ARG A 9 -17.72 6.75 7.10
CA ARG A 9 -17.67 5.58 6.22
C ARG A 9 -18.62 4.50 6.75
N CYS A 10 -19.45 3.96 5.86
CA CYS A 10 -20.38 2.89 6.18
C CYS A 10 -20.11 1.68 5.29
N TRP A 11 -19.95 0.53 5.94
CA TRP A 11 -19.77 -0.76 5.28
C TRP A 11 -20.95 -1.67 5.60
N ASP A 12 -21.32 -2.51 4.64
CA ASP A 12 -22.14 -3.69 4.93
C ASP A 12 -21.23 -4.81 5.42
N ALA A 13 -21.62 -5.51 6.49
CA ALA A 13 -20.86 -6.66 6.97
C ALA A 13 -20.70 -7.73 5.89
N ALA A 14 -21.69 -7.91 5.01
CA ALA A 14 -21.65 -8.86 3.91
C ALA A 14 -20.51 -8.54 2.94
N ASP A 15 -20.19 -7.26 2.75
CA ASP A 15 -19.12 -6.82 1.86
C ASP A 15 -17.73 -7.09 2.44
N LEU A 16 -17.60 -7.15 3.77
CA LEU A 16 -16.31 -7.26 4.47
C LEU A 16 -15.91 -8.69 4.86
N ILE A 17 -16.81 -9.68 4.82
CA ILE A 17 -16.52 -11.06 5.26
C ILE A 17 -15.95 -11.96 4.15
N GLY A 18 -15.83 -11.44 2.92
CA GLY A 18 -15.31 -12.17 1.75
C GLY A 18 -13.79 -12.32 1.71
N GLY A 19 -13.29 -12.99 0.66
CA GLY A 19 -11.85 -13.07 0.36
C GLY A 19 -11.10 -14.18 1.08
N GLU A 20 -9.77 -14.19 0.96
CA GLU A 20 -8.89 -15.09 1.71
C GLU A 20 -8.70 -14.58 3.15
N ASP A 21 -8.20 -15.44 4.05
CA ASP A 21 -8.06 -15.10 5.47
C ASP A 21 -7.14 -13.90 5.70
N HIS A 22 -6.04 -13.82 4.94
CA HIS A 22 -5.15 -12.66 4.94
C HIS A 22 -5.88 -11.38 4.53
N ASP A 23 -6.63 -11.45 3.42
CA ASP A 23 -7.32 -10.29 2.88
C ASP A 23 -8.40 -9.79 3.83
N PHE A 24 -9.17 -10.72 4.40
CA PHE A 24 -10.16 -10.40 5.43
C PHE A 24 -9.54 -9.63 6.59
N VAL A 25 -8.41 -10.09 7.15
CA VAL A 25 -7.79 -9.43 8.32
C VAL A 25 -7.27 -8.04 7.95
N VAL A 26 -6.61 -7.90 6.80
CA VAL A 26 -6.12 -6.58 6.35
C VAL A 26 -7.28 -5.63 6.13
N ASP A 27 -8.31 -6.08 5.41
CA ASP A 27 -9.45 -5.24 5.04
C ASP A 27 -10.29 -4.89 6.27
N LEU A 28 -10.40 -5.80 7.25
CA LEU A 28 -11.01 -5.53 8.55
C LEU A 28 -10.36 -4.32 9.24
N TYR A 29 -9.04 -4.29 9.31
CA TYR A 29 -8.30 -3.19 9.94
C TYR A 29 -8.40 -1.89 9.14
N LEU A 30 -8.24 -1.96 7.83
CA LEU A 30 -8.27 -0.78 6.98
C LEU A 30 -9.67 -0.17 6.90
N ALA A 31 -10.70 -1.00 6.72
CA ALA A 31 -12.09 -0.56 6.62
C ALA A 31 -12.59 -0.02 7.96
N VAL A 32 -12.36 -0.75 9.06
CA VAL A 32 -12.96 -0.43 10.38
C VAL A 32 -12.09 0.51 11.20
N LEU A 33 -10.79 0.26 11.29
CA LEU A 33 -9.86 0.98 12.19
C LEU A 33 -9.03 2.06 11.47
N ARG A 34 -9.06 2.12 10.13
CA ARG A 34 -8.32 3.10 9.30
C ARG A 34 -6.81 3.07 9.47
N ARG A 35 -6.24 1.93 9.83
CA ARG A 35 -4.80 1.71 9.97
C ARG A 35 -4.42 0.31 9.54
N TRP A 36 -3.13 0.10 9.27
CA TRP A 36 -2.63 -1.26 9.10
C TRP A 36 -2.72 -2.05 10.40
N PRO A 37 -2.96 -3.37 10.31
CA PRO A 37 -2.81 -4.23 11.46
C PRO A 37 -1.37 -4.18 11.95
N ASP A 38 -1.23 -4.01 13.26
CA ASP A 38 0.04 -4.26 13.93
C ASP A 38 0.34 -5.78 13.96
N PRO A 39 1.60 -6.20 14.14
CA PRO A 39 1.96 -7.62 14.05
C PRO A 39 1.22 -8.52 15.05
N ALA A 40 0.87 -8.01 16.23
CA ALA A 40 0.17 -8.79 17.25
C ALA A 40 -1.31 -8.96 16.90
N GLY A 41 -1.97 -7.86 16.52
CA GLY A 41 -3.35 -7.85 16.04
C GLY A 41 -3.54 -8.71 14.79
N TYR A 42 -2.64 -8.58 13.81
CA TYR A 42 -2.64 -9.39 12.61
C TYR A 42 -2.62 -10.90 12.94
N ARG A 43 -1.64 -11.34 13.74
CA ARG A 43 -1.52 -12.76 14.13
C ARG A 43 -2.76 -13.24 14.86
N ARG A 44 -3.25 -12.48 15.83
CA ARG A 44 -4.45 -12.83 16.61
C ARG A 44 -5.65 -13.11 15.72
N TYR A 45 -5.99 -12.17 14.84
CA TYR A 45 -7.18 -12.31 14.01
C TYR A 45 -6.98 -13.32 12.88
N LEU A 46 -5.77 -13.43 12.32
CA LEU A 46 -5.46 -14.45 11.32
C LEU A 46 -5.60 -15.85 11.93
N GLU A 47 -5.03 -16.10 13.10
CA GLU A 47 -5.18 -17.36 13.82
C GLU A 47 -6.66 -17.65 14.09
N GLN A 48 -7.45 -16.67 14.52
CA GLN A 48 -8.87 -16.82 14.79
C GLN A 48 -9.68 -17.27 13.57
N VAL A 49 -9.37 -16.75 12.38
CA VAL A 49 -10.17 -17.01 11.16
C VAL A 49 -9.56 -18.03 10.21
N ALA A 50 -8.31 -18.46 10.42
CA ALA A 50 -7.60 -19.39 9.55
C ALA A 50 -8.42 -20.66 9.27
N GLY A 51 -8.81 -20.86 8.01
CA GLY A 51 -9.64 -21.99 7.56
C GLY A 51 -11.05 -22.03 8.16
N ARG A 52 -11.50 -20.94 8.79
CA ARG A 52 -12.73 -20.83 9.57
C ARG A 52 -13.52 -19.57 9.17
N PRO A 53 -14.06 -19.52 7.93
CA PRO A 53 -14.77 -18.34 7.43
C PRO A 53 -15.96 -17.92 8.30
N GLU A 54 -16.59 -18.86 9.01
CA GLU A 54 -17.68 -18.60 9.96
C GLU A 54 -17.26 -17.72 11.15
N ARG A 55 -15.98 -17.70 11.51
CA ARG A 55 -15.41 -16.87 12.59
C ARG A 55 -15.17 -15.42 12.17
N ARG A 56 -15.18 -15.11 10.87
CA ARG A 56 -14.94 -13.76 10.35
C ARG A 56 -15.99 -12.77 10.82
N LEU A 57 -17.25 -13.20 10.90
CA LEU A 57 -18.34 -12.34 11.38
C LEU A 57 -18.18 -12.00 12.86
N GLU A 58 -17.71 -12.96 13.67
CA GLU A 58 -17.40 -12.74 15.09
C GLU A 58 -16.25 -11.73 15.23
N ALA A 59 -15.15 -11.92 14.49
CA ALA A 59 -14.03 -10.99 14.47
C ALA A 59 -14.44 -9.58 14.01
N LEU A 60 -15.27 -9.48 12.96
CA LEU A 60 -15.78 -8.20 12.48
C LEU A 60 -16.64 -7.48 13.53
N ARG A 61 -17.52 -8.20 14.22
CA ARG A 61 -18.32 -7.63 15.32
C ARG A 61 -17.45 -7.16 16.47
N GLU A 62 -16.44 -7.95 16.84
CA GLU A 62 -15.51 -7.60 17.90
C GLU A 62 -14.77 -6.29 17.58
N VAL A 63 -14.16 -6.21 16.40
CA VAL A 63 -13.40 -5.02 15.99
C VAL A 63 -14.33 -3.81 15.81
N ALA A 64 -15.49 -3.97 15.18
CA ALA A 64 -16.46 -2.89 14.99
C ALA A 64 -17.05 -2.37 16.32
N GLY A 65 -17.10 -3.21 17.36
CA GLY A 65 -17.55 -2.84 18.71
C GLY A 65 -16.46 -2.22 19.58
N SER A 66 -15.23 -2.10 19.09
CA SER A 66 -14.11 -1.57 19.88
C SER A 66 -14.16 -0.03 20.02
N GLU A 67 -13.58 0.49 21.11
CA GLU A 67 -13.39 1.94 21.28
C GLU A 67 -12.52 2.57 20.17
N GLU A 68 -11.62 1.78 19.59
CA GLU A 68 -10.80 2.21 18.46
C GLU A 68 -11.66 2.43 17.20
N ALA A 69 -12.57 1.52 16.89
CA ALA A 69 -13.52 1.69 15.79
C ALA A 69 -14.44 2.90 16.02
N ALA A 70 -14.89 3.13 17.25
CA ALA A 70 -15.66 4.30 17.62
C ALA A 70 -14.88 5.60 17.36
N ARG A 71 -13.60 5.66 17.71
CA ARG A 71 -12.70 6.79 17.42
C ARG A 71 -12.42 6.97 15.93
N ALA A 72 -12.32 5.88 15.18
CA ALA A 72 -12.13 5.91 13.72
C ALA A 72 -13.37 6.43 12.97
N GLY A 73 -14.55 6.41 13.61
CA GLY A 73 -15.80 6.92 13.04
C GLY A 73 -16.43 6.03 11.96
N THR A 74 -15.96 4.79 11.83
CA THR A 74 -16.51 3.81 10.87
C THR A 74 -17.76 3.15 11.43
N ARG A 75 -18.76 2.92 10.57
CA ARG A 75 -19.97 2.16 10.92
C ARG A 75 -20.09 0.91 10.06
N VAL A 76 -20.43 -0.22 10.68
CA VAL A 76 -20.69 -1.48 9.99
C VAL A 76 -22.14 -1.88 10.22
N ALA A 77 -22.89 -2.08 9.14
CA ALA A 77 -24.26 -2.58 9.19
C ALA A 77 -24.26 -4.11 9.14
N PHE A 78 -24.87 -4.76 10.13
CA PHE A 78 -24.84 -6.23 10.26
C PHE A 78 -26.06 -6.97 9.69
N GLY A 79 -27.08 -6.24 9.19
CA GLY A 79 -28.30 -6.83 8.62
C GLY A 79 -29.08 -7.76 9.57
N ALA A 80 -30.25 -8.24 9.13
CA ALA A 80 -31.08 -9.20 9.88
C ALA A 80 -31.11 -10.61 9.25
N ALA A 81 -30.54 -10.77 8.06
CA ALA A 81 -30.54 -12.01 7.28
C ALA A 81 -29.21 -12.78 7.43
N PRO A 82 -29.13 -14.07 7.04
CA PRO A 82 -27.84 -14.75 6.95
C PRO A 82 -26.92 -13.96 6.01
N LEU A 83 -25.79 -13.52 6.57
CA LEU A 83 -24.77 -12.78 5.83
C LEU A 83 -24.09 -13.74 4.85
N LEU A 84 -24.45 -13.61 3.59
CA LEU A 84 -23.79 -14.31 2.49
C LEU A 84 -22.53 -13.53 2.12
N PRO A 85 -21.34 -14.15 2.13
CA PRO A 85 -20.14 -13.48 1.67
C PRO A 85 -20.29 -13.10 0.20
N PRO A 86 -19.60 -12.04 -0.24
CA PRO A 86 -19.63 -11.65 -1.63
C PRO A 86 -18.92 -12.72 -2.48
N GLY A 87 -19.36 -12.89 -3.73
CA GLY A 87 -18.64 -13.73 -4.68
C GLY A 87 -17.17 -13.27 -4.84
N PRO A 88 -16.25 -14.14 -5.26
CA PRO A 88 -14.81 -13.89 -5.22
C PRO A 88 -14.39 -12.61 -5.97
N THR A 89 -14.98 -12.34 -7.13
CA THR A 89 -14.72 -11.12 -7.91
C THR A 89 -15.13 -9.85 -7.16
N ARG A 90 -16.26 -9.89 -6.45
CA ARG A 90 -16.74 -8.75 -5.66
C ARG A 90 -15.89 -8.55 -4.41
N ALA A 91 -15.51 -9.64 -3.73
CA ALA A 91 -14.60 -9.58 -2.58
C ALA A 91 -13.26 -8.91 -2.96
N LEU A 92 -12.65 -9.32 -4.07
CA LEU A 92 -11.42 -8.73 -4.57
C LEU A 92 -11.59 -7.24 -4.91
N ALA A 93 -12.68 -6.87 -5.58
CA ALA A 93 -12.96 -5.47 -5.92
C ALA A 93 -13.08 -4.58 -4.67
N ILE A 94 -13.72 -5.09 -3.62
CA ILE A 94 -13.87 -4.40 -2.33
C ILE A 94 -12.51 -4.27 -1.64
N SER A 95 -11.72 -5.34 -1.59
CA SER A 95 -10.36 -5.31 -1.04
C SER A 95 -9.47 -4.27 -1.72
N LEU A 96 -9.45 -4.26 -3.05
CA LEU A 96 -8.69 -3.29 -3.83
C LEU A 96 -9.17 -1.86 -3.58
N ALA A 97 -10.49 -1.64 -3.48
CA ALA A 97 -11.05 -0.33 -3.18
C ALA A 97 -10.60 0.18 -1.80
N ILE A 98 -10.73 -0.65 -0.76
CA ILE A 98 -10.30 -0.33 0.62
C ILE A 98 -8.81 0.02 0.65
N ARG A 99 -7.97 -0.82 0.07
CA ARG A 99 -6.51 -0.64 0.10
C ARG A 99 -6.05 0.57 -0.70
N THR A 100 -6.66 0.81 -1.86
CA THR A 100 -6.36 1.97 -2.70
C THR A 100 -6.77 3.27 -2.02
N GLU A 101 -7.94 3.30 -1.38
CA GLU A 101 -8.38 4.45 -0.60
C GLU A 101 -7.41 4.73 0.55
N TRP A 102 -7.08 3.71 1.35
CA TRP A 102 -6.10 3.87 2.44
C TRP A 102 -4.75 4.38 1.94
N LEU A 103 -4.23 3.83 0.85
CA LEU A 103 -2.94 4.25 0.29
C LEU A 103 -2.96 5.72 -0.14
N ARG A 104 -4.06 6.18 -0.75
CA ARG A 104 -4.23 7.59 -1.12
C ARG A 104 -4.27 8.49 0.10
N GLU A 105 -5.00 8.10 1.15
CA GLU A 105 -5.03 8.83 2.41
C GLU A 105 -3.62 8.90 3.03
N GLU A 106 -2.88 7.81 3.00
CA GLU A 106 -1.52 7.77 3.54
C GLU A 106 -0.54 8.61 2.72
N GLN A 107 -0.63 8.57 1.40
CA GLN A 107 0.15 9.44 0.53
C GLN A 107 -0.15 10.91 0.79
N GLU A 108 -1.41 11.27 0.98
CA GLU A 108 -1.80 12.64 1.31
C GLU A 108 -1.29 13.06 2.70
N ARG A 109 -1.40 12.18 3.71
CA ARG A 109 -0.79 12.41 5.04
C ARG A 109 0.71 12.64 4.94
N HIS A 110 1.43 11.80 4.20
CA HIS A 110 2.87 11.97 3.98
C HIS A 110 3.18 13.25 3.21
N ARG A 111 2.40 13.60 2.19
CA ARG A 111 2.57 14.84 1.43
C ARG A 111 2.35 16.08 2.30
N GLN A 112 1.36 16.05 3.20
CA GLN A 112 1.12 17.11 4.17
C GLN A 112 2.27 17.22 5.18
N ALA A 113 2.69 16.10 5.78
CA ALA A 113 3.82 16.07 6.70
C ALA A 113 5.12 16.55 6.03
N LEU A 114 5.36 16.16 4.77
CA LEU A 114 6.49 16.64 3.97
C LEU A 114 6.32 18.10 3.53
N GLY A 115 5.11 18.61 3.34
CA GLY A 115 4.86 20.03 3.09
C GLY A 115 5.20 20.87 4.32
N GLU A 116 4.82 20.40 5.51
CA GLU A 116 5.14 21.02 6.79
C GLU A 116 6.65 20.98 7.09
N LEU A 117 7.32 19.85 6.82
CA LEU A 117 8.77 19.71 6.95
C LEU A 117 9.56 20.41 5.83
N GLY A 118 9.02 20.43 4.62
CA GLY A 118 9.60 21.04 3.42
C GLY A 118 9.60 22.56 3.50
N ALA A 119 8.56 23.15 4.09
CA ALA A 119 8.54 24.57 4.47
C ALA A 119 9.70 24.94 5.41
N ALA A 120 10.30 23.97 6.13
CA ALA A 120 11.44 24.17 7.01
C ALA A 120 12.80 23.78 6.40
N LEU A 121 12.89 22.88 5.40
CA LEU A 121 14.18 22.29 4.97
C LEU A 121 14.37 21.99 3.47
N LEU A 122 13.34 22.00 2.62
CA LEU A 122 13.48 21.68 1.19
C LEU A 122 12.62 22.63 0.37
N THR A 123 13.25 23.59 -0.29
CA THR A 123 12.51 24.50 -1.18
C THR A 123 11.89 23.69 -2.34
N PRO A 124 10.70 24.08 -2.82
CA PRO A 124 10.03 23.44 -3.94
C PRO A 124 10.95 23.26 -5.16
N GLU A 125 11.88 24.20 -5.40
CA GLU A 125 12.83 24.12 -6.50
C GLU A 125 13.78 22.91 -6.38
N LEU A 126 14.12 22.47 -5.16
CA LEU A 126 15.04 21.36 -4.93
C LEU A 126 14.36 20.00 -5.16
N ILE A 127 13.06 19.92 -4.87
CA ILE A 127 12.25 18.74 -5.17
C ILE A 127 12.02 18.64 -6.68
N GLU A 128 11.65 19.73 -7.34
CA GLU A 128 11.50 19.77 -8.80
C GLU A 128 12.81 19.46 -9.53
N ALA A 129 13.94 20.01 -9.07
CA ALA A 129 15.25 19.73 -9.66
C ALA A 129 15.63 18.24 -9.52
N ARG A 130 15.34 17.62 -8.37
CA ARG A 130 15.58 16.19 -8.16
C ARG A 130 14.70 15.34 -9.07
N ASP A 131 13.41 15.65 -9.15
CA ASP A 131 12.45 14.86 -9.91
C ASP A 131 12.67 15.01 -11.43
N ALA A 132 13.11 16.18 -11.89
CA ALA A 132 13.56 16.40 -13.27
C ALA A 132 14.84 15.61 -13.59
N ALA A 133 15.81 15.57 -12.67
CA ALA A 133 17.04 14.77 -12.84
C ALA A 133 16.74 13.27 -12.94
N LEU A 134 15.86 12.75 -12.08
CA LEU A 134 15.43 11.34 -12.13
C LEU A 134 14.69 11.01 -13.44
N HIS A 135 13.80 11.88 -13.91
CA HIS A 135 13.13 11.69 -15.20
C HIS A 135 14.14 11.69 -16.36
N PHE A 136 15.16 12.55 -16.31
CA PHE A 136 16.21 12.58 -17.32
C PHE A 136 17.02 11.27 -17.33
N GLU A 137 17.42 10.78 -16.16
CA GLU A 137 18.15 9.51 -16.02
C GLU A 137 17.33 8.31 -16.52
N ILE A 138 16.05 8.22 -16.16
CA ILE A 138 15.15 7.16 -16.64
C ILE A 138 15.02 7.20 -18.16
N ASN A 139 14.88 8.38 -18.75
CA ASN A 139 14.78 8.54 -20.20
C ASN A 139 16.10 8.27 -20.94
N ALA A 140 17.24 8.50 -20.30
CA ALA A 140 18.55 8.12 -20.82
C ALA A 140 18.71 6.59 -20.82
N LEU A 141 18.38 5.93 -19.70
CA LEU A 141 18.40 4.48 -19.57
C LEU A 141 17.47 3.78 -20.57
N ARG A 142 16.24 4.29 -20.76
CA ARG A 142 15.32 3.76 -21.77
C ARG A 142 15.89 3.81 -23.19
N ARG A 143 16.56 4.92 -23.54
CA ARG A 143 17.23 5.07 -24.85
C ARG A 143 18.39 4.08 -24.98
N GLU A 144 19.27 4.00 -23.99
CA GLU A 144 20.40 3.06 -23.99
C GLU A 144 19.95 1.59 -24.12
N VAL A 145 18.89 1.21 -23.41
CA VAL A 145 18.31 -0.14 -23.50
C VAL A 145 17.71 -0.39 -24.89
N THR A 146 17.02 0.60 -25.46
CA THR A 146 16.44 0.49 -26.81
C THR A 146 17.54 0.34 -27.85
N ASP A 147 18.59 1.18 -27.79
CA ASP A 147 19.72 1.14 -28.72
C ASP A 147 20.47 -0.21 -28.65
N ARG A 148 20.67 -0.75 -27.44
CA ARG A 148 21.26 -2.08 -27.25
C ARG A 148 20.38 -3.20 -27.79
N LEU A 149 19.06 -3.12 -27.57
CA LEU A 149 18.11 -4.09 -28.10
C LEU A 149 18.09 -4.08 -29.64
N ASP A 150 18.04 -2.90 -30.25
CA ASP A 150 18.07 -2.76 -31.70
C ASP A 150 19.40 -3.25 -32.30
N GLY A 151 20.52 -3.01 -31.61
CA GLY A 151 21.83 -3.54 -31.99
C GLY A 151 21.94 -5.07 -31.91
N LEU A 152 21.28 -5.70 -30.92
CA LEU A 152 21.28 -7.16 -30.74
C LEU A 152 20.29 -7.87 -31.68
N LEU A 153 19.16 -7.24 -31.99
CA LEU A 153 18.06 -7.84 -32.74
C LEU A 153 18.11 -7.53 -34.24
N GLY A 154 18.87 -6.51 -34.65
CA GLY A 154 18.94 -6.06 -36.05
C GLY A 154 17.63 -5.42 -36.54
N PRO A 155 17.58 -4.95 -37.80
CA PRO A 155 16.37 -4.35 -38.37
C PRO A 155 15.24 -5.39 -38.44
N ALA A 156 14.04 -5.00 -37.96
CA ALA A 156 12.89 -5.88 -37.88
C ALA A 156 12.46 -6.41 -39.26
N THR A 157 12.80 -7.65 -39.57
CA THR A 157 12.20 -8.40 -40.67
C THR A 157 10.90 -9.08 -40.19
N SER A 158 9.92 -9.23 -41.08
CA SER A 158 8.55 -9.63 -40.72
C SER A 158 8.42 -11.00 -40.05
N ASP A 159 9.41 -11.89 -40.18
CA ASP A 159 9.43 -13.23 -39.55
C ASP A 159 10.05 -13.25 -38.15
N ALA A 160 10.70 -12.18 -37.69
CA ALA A 160 11.38 -12.12 -36.40
C ALA A 160 10.50 -11.59 -35.24
N GLY A 161 9.21 -11.30 -35.50
CA GLY A 161 8.32 -10.60 -34.56
C GLY A 161 8.12 -11.31 -33.23
N ALA A 162 7.94 -12.64 -33.23
CA ALA A 162 7.72 -13.41 -32.00
C ALA A 162 8.98 -13.51 -31.13
N ALA A 163 10.16 -13.68 -31.75
CA ALA A 163 11.44 -13.71 -31.04
C ALA A 163 11.78 -12.33 -30.45
N ARG A 164 11.47 -11.25 -31.19
CA ARG A 164 11.61 -9.87 -30.74
C ARG A 164 10.70 -9.57 -29.54
N GLU A 165 9.43 -9.97 -29.60
CA GLU A 165 8.48 -9.79 -28.50
C GLU A 165 8.94 -10.56 -27.24
N ALA A 166 9.41 -11.80 -27.40
CA ALA A 166 9.94 -12.59 -26.30
C ALA A 166 11.19 -11.94 -25.68
N ALA A 167 12.09 -11.38 -26.49
CA ALA A 167 13.26 -10.65 -26.02
C ALA A 167 12.89 -9.36 -25.26
N ILE A 168 11.92 -8.60 -25.76
CA ILE A 168 11.41 -7.39 -25.10
C ILE A 168 10.79 -7.74 -23.74
N GLN A 169 10.02 -8.82 -23.65
CA GLN A 169 9.44 -9.29 -22.38
C GLN A 169 10.49 -9.78 -21.39
N ALA A 170 11.55 -10.43 -21.87
CA ALA A 170 12.67 -10.87 -21.04
C ALA A 170 13.44 -9.67 -20.45
N VAL A 171 13.76 -8.68 -21.28
CA VAL A 171 14.43 -7.44 -20.82
C VAL A 171 13.52 -6.64 -19.89
N SER A 172 12.21 -6.57 -20.16
CA SER A 172 11.25 -5.88 -19.28
C SER A 172 11.20 -6.50 -17.89
N ARG A 173 11.26 -7.84 -17.78
CA ARG A 173 11.37 -8.54 -16.49
C ARG A 173 12.67 -8.20 -15.77
N LEU A 174 13.80 -8.24 -16.47
CA LEU A 174 15.11 -7.97 -15.90
C LEU A 174 15.23 -6.52 -15.41
N VAL A 175 14.66 -5.57 -16.14
CA VAL A 175 14.56 -4.17 -15.71
C VAL A 175 13.64 -4.02 -14.50
N ALA A 176 12.49 -4.70 -14.47
CA ALA A 176 11.57 -4.66 -13.33
C ALA A 176 12.22 -5.21 -12.05
N GLU A 177 12.95 -6.32 -12.14
CA GLU A 177 13.73 -6.89 -11.05
C GLU A 177 14.82 -5.92 -10.58
N HIS A 178 15.59 -5.33 -11.50
CA HIS A 178 16.62 -4.35 -11.15
C HIS A 178 16.04 -3.10 -10.46
N VAL A 179 14.91 -2.59 -10.93
CA VAL A 179 14.22 -1.45 -10.30
C VAL A 179 13.72 -1.83 -8.91
N ALA A 180 13.17 -3.03 -8.74
CA ALA A 180 12.74 -3.51 -7.42
C ALA A 180 13.91 -3.59 -6.43
N ASP A 181 15.06 -4.12 -6.85
CA ASP A 181 16.28 -4.17 -6.04
C ASP A 181 16.79 -2.77 -5.65
N ARG A 182 16.76 -1.83 -6.59
CA ARG A 182 17.16 -0.43 -6.33
C ARG A 182 16.22 0.26 -5.34
N VAL A 183 14.91 0.03 -5.46
CA VAL A 183 13.91 0.56 -4.52
C VAL A 183 14.13 -0.03 -3.13
N ALA A 184 14.35 -1.34 -3.03
CA ALA A 184 14.63 -2.01 -1.76
C ALA A 184 15.92 -1.46 -1.10
N ALA A 185 16.99 -1.27 -1.88
CA ALA A 185 18.22 -0.68 -1.39
C ALA A 185 18.04 0.76 -0.87
N GLN A 186 17.26 1.58 -1.59
CA GLN A 186 16.92 2.93 -1.14
C GLN A 186 16.08 2.94 0.14
N GLN A 187 15.11 2.04 0.27
CA GLN A 187 14.31 1.88 1.50
C GLN A 187 15.19 1.53 2.70
N ALA A 188 16.12 0.58 2.54
CA ALA A 188 17.07 0.20 3.58
C ALA A 188 17.98 1.38 4.00
N GLN A 189 18.43 2.19 3.03
CA GLN A 189 19.23 3.38 3.31
C GLN A 189 18.44 4.44 4.10
N ILE A 190 17.18 4.66 3.75
CA ILE A 190 16.27 5.57 4.47
C ILE A 190 16.03 5.08 5.90
N GLU A 191 15.75 3.79 6.08
CA GLU A 191 15.56 3.20 7.40
C GLU A 191 16.80 3.41 8.29
N HIS A 192 18.00 3.15 7.76
CA HIS A 192 19.25 3.39 8.47
C HIS A 192 19.37 4.86 8.91
N ARG A 193 19.02 5.81 8.03
CA ARG A 193 19.05 7.25 8.37
C ARG A 193 18.06 7.60 9.48
N PHE A 194 16.85 7.02 9.47
CA PHE A 194 15.87 7.24 10.53
C PHE A 194 16.36 6.71 11.88
N ARG A 195 16.90 5.49 11.93
CA ARG A 195 17.48 4.93 13.16
C ARG A 195 18.62 5.80 13.71
N ALA A 196 19.45 6.36 12.83
CA ALA A 196 20.51 7.28 13.24
C ALA A 196 19.97 8.61 13.81
N LEU A 197 18.87 9.13 13.27
CA LEU A 197 18.20 10.32 13.81
C LEU A 197 17.53 10.05 15.15
N GLU A 198 16.85 8.92 15.28
CA GLU A 198 16.24 8.46 16.53
C GLU A 198 17.29 8.36 17.66
N ALA A 199 18.43 7.70 17.39
CA ALA A 199 19.53 7.61 18.34
C ALA A 199 20.07 8.98 18.77
N ARG A 200 20.13 9.95 17.84
CA ARG A 200 20.55 11.34 18.14
C ARG A 200 19.53 12.07 19.00
N LEU A 201 18.23 11.89 18.74
CA LEU A 201 17.17 12.48 19.55
C LEU A 201 17.20 11.97 20.99
N LEU A 202 17.27 10.64 21.16
CA LEU A 202 17.39 10.02 22.49
C LEU A 202 18.62 10.52 23.26
N ALA A 203 19.75 10.71 22.58
CA ALA A 203 20.96 11.25 23.20
C ALA A 203 20.81 12.72 23.64
N LEU A 204 20.03 13.54 22.91
CA LEU A 204 19.74 14.92 23.28
C LEU A 204 18.76 15.00 24.44
N GLU A 205 17.74 14.14 24.48
CA GLU A 205 16.80 14.04 25.59
C GLU A 205 17.51 13.63 26.89
N ALA A 206 18.39 12.63 26.83
CA ALA A 206 19.19 12.20 27.98
C ALA A 206 20.07 13.32 28.54
N ARG A 207 20.62 14.19 27.69
CA ARG A 207 21.41 15.36 28.11
C ARG A 207 20.58 16.48 28.71
N ARG A 208 19.28 16.55 28.40
CA ARG A 208 18.37 17.60 28.89
C ARG A 208 17.77 17.26 30.25
N GLY A 209 17.75 15.97 30.60
CA GLY A 209 17.28 15.46 31.90
C GLY A 209 18.36 15.30 32.97
N ALA A 210 19.63 15.58 32.66
CA ALA A 210 20.77 15.55 33.59
C ALA A 210 21.23 16.96 33.94
#